data_AF-A0A7Z9S289-F1
#
_entry.id   AF-A0A7Z9S289-F1
#
_cell.length_a   1.000
_cell.length_b   1.000
_cell.length_c   1.000
_cell.angle_alpha   90.00
_cell.angle_beta   90.00
_cell.angle_gamma   90.00
#
_symmetry.space_group_name_H-M   'P 1'
#
loop_
_entity.id
_entity.type
_entity.pdbx_description
1 polymer ?
#
loop_
_entity_poly.entity_id
_entity_poly.type
_entity_poly.pdbx_seq_one_letter_code
_entity_poly.pdbx_strand_id
1 'polypeptide(L)'
;MAMRDSITFRLNGETRVLHNVSPILTLLNYLREDAALRGTKEGCAEGDCGACTVVIGELVEGKVVHRAVNACIQFIGMLEGKSVLTVEYLQAPGGRLHPVQQAMVDEHGSQCGFCTPGFVMSLYAAYISGQPMDADSAPDLLAGNLCRCTGYGPIMAAQTAIGNYPAPDWEAARLEEEHRWLTDNAHGETVDFIAHGQRLLSPASIDDLAACYAVNPDAVLVAGATDVGLRVTKAHRKLETILHLGRVRELQTIQRDQGKLTIGAGVTLTDAMAIIVEIFPDFGEMIRRFGAVQVRNAGTIGGNIAN
;
A
#
# COMPACT_ATOMS: atom_id res chain seq x y z
N MET A 1 3.55 -8.82 27.82
CA MET A 1 3.23 -7.87 26.73
C MET A 1 1.78 -7.46 26.85
N ALA A 2 1.48 -6.17 26.74
CA ALA A 2 0.11 -5.73 26.50
C ALA A 2 -0.28 -6.19 25.08
N MET A 3 -1.42 -6.86 24.96
CA MET A 3 -1.89 -7.46 23.71
C MET A 3 -3.25 -6.88 23.37
N ARG A 4 -3.42 -6.48 22.11
CA ARG A 4 -4.71 -6.04 21.57
C ARG A 4 -5.31 -7.13 20.71
N ASP A 5 -6.63 -7.31 20.81
CA ASP A 5 -7.39 -8.34 20.10
C ASP A 5 -8.15 -7.79 18.87
N SER A 6 -7.74 -6.60 18.39
CA SER A 6 -8.41 -5.83 17.35
C SER A 6 -7.41 -5.16 16.42
N ILE A 7 -7.80 -4.96 15.15
CA ILE A 7 -7.10 -4.08 14.22
C ILE A 7 -7.77 -2.71 14.17
N THR A 8 -7.00 -1.65 14.34
CA THR A 8 -7.42 -0.25 14.23
C THR A 8 -6.68 0.44 13.09
N PHE A 9 -7.42 0.97 12.13
CA PHE A 9 -6.89 1.69 10.98
C PHE A 9 -7.85 2.81 10.55
N ARG A 10 -7.37 3.77 9.76
CA ARG A 10 -8.21 4.85 9.22
C ARG A 10 -8.58 4.56 7.78
N LEU A 11 -9.86 4.60 7.44
CA LEU A 11 -10.37 4.40 6.08
C LEU A 11 -11.12 5.64 5.60
N ASN A 12 -10.60 6.28 4.56
CA ASN A 12 -11.20 7.48 3.95
C ASN A 12 -11.56 8.60 4.95
N GLY A 13 -10.81 8.76 6.04
CA GLY A 13 -11.12 9.74 7.07
C GLY A 13 -11.66 9.15 8.37
N GLU A 14 -12.26 7.96 8.33
CA GLU A 14 -12.98 7.36 9.44
C GLU A 14 -12.16 6.28 10.14
N THR A 15 -12.21 6.25 11.47
CA THR A 15 -11.57 5.19 12.26
C THR A 15 -12.36 3.89 12.11
N ARG A 16 -11.67 2.78 11.83
CA ARG A 16 -12.23 1.44 11.77
C ARG A 16 -11.54 0.59 12.82
N VAL A 17 -12.33 -0.06 13.67
CA VAL A 17 -11.86 -1.03 14.67
C VAL A 17 -12.50 -2.36 14.34
N LEU A 18 -11.69 -3.35 13.99
CA LEU A 18 -12.13 -4.66 13.56
C LEU A 18 -11.77 -5.71 14.60
N HIS A 19 -12.79 -6.43 15.07
CA HIS A 19 -12.68 -7.61 15.91
C HIS A 19 -13.09 -8.85 15.12
N ASN A 20 -12.58 -10.02 15.50
CA ASN A 20 -12.98 -11.30 14.90
C ASN A 20 -12.94 -11.34 13.36
N VAL A 21 -11.94 -10.68 12.76
CA VAL A 21 -11.71 -10.63 11.32
C VAL A 21 -10.73 -11.73 10.91
N SER A 22 -10.94 -12.39 9.77
CA SER A 22 -9.98 -13.40 9.29
C SER A 22 -8.60 -12.75 9.04
N PRO A 23 -7.50 -13.33 9.56
CA PRO A 23 -6.14 -12.86 9.30
C PRO A 23 -5.75 -12.80 7.82
N ILE A 24 -6.41 -13.59 6.97
CA ILE A 24 -6.19 -13.63 5.51
C ILE A 24 -7.27 -12.86 4.72
N LEU A 25 -8.17 -12.13 5.39
CA LEU A 25 -9.13 -11.26 4.70
C LEU A 25 -8.35 -10.20 3.93
N THR A 26 -8.49 -10.19 2.61
CA THR A 26 -7.85 -9.19 1.76
C THR A 26 -8.49 -7.82 1.98
N LEU A 27 -7.70 -6.76 1.89
CA LEU A 27 -8.20 -5.40 1.94
C LEU A 27 -9.24 -5.17 0.84
N LEU A 28 -9.04 -5.74 -0.35
CA LEU A 28 -10.01 -5.62 -1.44
C LEU A 28 -11.39 -6.20 -1.09
N ASN A 29 -11.44 -7.41 -0.50
CA ASN A 29 -12.71 -8.02 -0.13
C ASN A 29 -13.38 -7.23 0.97
N TYR A 30 -12.64 -6.83 2.00
CA TYR A 30 -13.17 -5.97 3.05
C TYR A 30 -13.76 -4.66 2.50
N LEU A 31 -13.05 -3.98 1.60
CA LEU A 31 -13.54 -2.73 1.01
C LEU A 31 -14.88 -2.93 0.29
N ARG A 32 -14.99 -4.01 -0.50
CA ARG A 32 -16.13 -4.23 -1.39
C ARG A 32 -17.34 -4.87 -0.71
N GLU A 33 -17.09 -5.80 0.19
CA GLU A 33 -18.11 -6.67 0.80
C GLU A 33 -18.56 -6.09 2.14
N ASP A 34 -17.63 -5.77 3.04
CA ASP A 34 -17.94 -5.28 4.38
C ASP A 34 -18.17 -3.76 4.42
N ALA A 35 -17.26 -2.98 3.85
CA ALA A 35 -17.34 -1.52 3.86
C ALA A 35 -18.21 -0.94 2.73
N ALA A 36 -18.64 -1.77 1.78
CA ALA A 36 -19.44 -1.40 0.60
C ALA A 36 -18.83 -0.28 -0.28
N LEU A 37 -17.52 -0.06 -0.19
CA LEU A 37 -16.71 0.82 -1.04
C LEU A 37 -16.29 0.06 -2.31
N ARG A 38 -17.15 0.13 -3.32
CA ARG A 38 -17.03 -0.69 -4.54
C ARG A 38 -16.26 -0.02 -5.66
N GLY A 39 -15.70 1.18 -5.44
CA GLY A 39 -14.86 1.90 -6.38
C GLY A 39 -13.59 1.13 -6.72
N THR A 40 -12.91 0.58 -5.72
CA THR A 40 -11.77 -0.34 -5.91
C THR A 40 -12.22 -1.66 -6.52
N LYS A 41 -11.52 -2.15 -7.56
CA LYS A 41 -11.97 -3.28 -8.38
C LYS A 41 -11.05 -4.50 -8.26
N GLU A 42 -11.65 -5.68 -8.37
CA GLU A 42 -10.91 -6.92 -8.62
C GLU A 42 -10.75 -7.13 -10.12
N GLY A 43 -9.51 -7.18 -10.61
CA GLY A 43 -9.20 -7.48 -12.01
C GLY A 43 -8.47 -8.82 -12.19
N CYS A 44 -7.37 -9.02 -11.47
CA CYS A 44 -6.52 -10.21 -11.58
C CYS A 44 -6.34 -10.99 -10.26
N ALA A 45 -6.47 -10.33 -9.10
CA ALA A 45 -6.19 -10.89 -7.77
C ALA A 45 -4.74 -11.39 -7.55
N GLU A 46 -3.75 -10.83 -8.27
CA GLU A 46 -2.32 -11.15 -8.10
C GLU A 46 -1.37 -9.94 -8.08
N GLY A 47 -1.92 -8.72 -8.05
CA GLY A 47 -1.11 -7.49 -8.05
C GLY A 47 -0.74 -6.96 -9.44
N ASP A 48 -0.93 -7.73 -10.52
CA ASP A 48 -0.46 -7.36 -11.86
C ASP A 48 -1.24 -6.22 -12.53
N CYS A 49 -2.57 -6.18 -12.39
CA CYS A 49 -3.40 -5.28 -13.20
C CYS A 49 -3.57 -3.85 -12.66
N GLY A 50 -3.27 -3.62 -11.37
CA GLY A 50 -3.47 -2.33 -10.71
C GLY A 50 -4.93 -1.83 -10.55
N ALA A 51 -5.95 -2.57 -11.00
CA ALA A 51 -7.36 -2.13 -10.85
C ALA A 51 -7.81 -1.99 -9.38
N CYS A 52 -7.07 -2.64 -8.47
CA CYS A 52 -7.28 -2.59 -7.02
C CYS A 52 -6.36 -1.59 -6.30
N THR A 53 -5.69 -0.66 -7.01
CA THR A 53 -4.80 0.31 -6.36
C THR A 53 -5.56 1.13 -5.33
N VAL A 54 -5.00 1.20 -4.12
CA VAL A 54 -5.37 2.12 -3.05
C VAL A 54 -4.10 2.80 -2.53
N VAL A 55 -4.24 3.86 -1.75
CA VAL A 55 -3.09 4.52 -1.11
C VAL A 55 -3.07 4.17 0.37
N ILE A 56 -1.94 3.68 0.86
CA ILE A 56 -1.68 3.51 2.28
C ILE A 56 -0.83 4.68 2.76
N GLY A 57 -1.28 5.35 3.82
CA GLY A 57 -0.47 6.29 4.58
C GLY A 57 0.08 5.63 5.84
N GLU A 58 1.35 5.91 6.13
CA GLU A 58 2.04 5.35 7.27
C GLU A 58 2.99 6.36 7.89
N LEU A 59 3.06 6.38 9.24
CA LEU A 59 3.99 7.23 9.96
C LEU A 59 5.40 6.61 9.94
N VAL A 60 6.33 7.27 9.26
CA VAL A 60 7.76 6.94 9.19
C VAL A 60 8.55 8.14 9.67
N GLU A 61 9.30 7.99 10.76
CA GLU A 61 10.12 9.07 11.35
C GLU A 61 9.33 10.38 11.59
N GLY A 62 8.08 10.26 12.04
CA GLY A 62 7.20 11.41 12.32
C GLY A 62 6.56 12.07 11.09
N LYS A 63 6.81 11.55 9.88
CA LYS A 63 6.20 12.00 8.63
C LYS A 63 5.25 10.93 8.10
N VAL A 64 4.13 11.36 7.51
CA VAL A 64 3.26 10.44 6.78
C VAL A 64 3.84 10.21 5.41
N VAL A 65 4.02 8.94 5.07
CA VAL A 65 4.48 8.50 3.77
C VAL A 65 3.35 7.76 3.08
N HIS A 66 2.95 8.24 1.92
CA HIS A 66 1.87 7.66 1.11
C HIS A 66 2.43 6.72 0.06
N ARG A 67 1.81 5.55 -0.07
CA ARG A 67 2.22 4.52 -1.04
C ARG A 67 1.02 3.93 -1.74
N ALA A 68 1.03 3.95 -3.08
CA ALA A 68 0.13 3.14 -3.87
C ALA A 68 0.45 1.66 -3.65
N VAL A 69 -0.56 0.84 -3.36
CA VAL A 69 -0.42 -0.62 -3.15
C VAL A 69 -1.60 -1.37 -3.77
N ASN A 70 -1.45 -2.69 -3.98
CA ASN A 70 -2.53 -3.54 -4.50
C ASN A 70 -3.39 -4.09 -3.34
N ALA A 71 -4.64 -3.62 -3.22
CA ALA A 71 -5.54 -4.10 -2.17
C ALA A 71 -5.86 -5.61 -2.24
N CYS A 72 -5.75 -6.23 -3.42
CA CYS A 72 -6.10 -7.63 -3.63
C CYS A 72 -5.15 -8.63 -2.95
N ILE A 73 -3.91 -8.24 -2.69
CA ILE A 73 -2.87 -9.11 -2.08
C ILE A 73 -2.39 -8.58 -0.73
N GLN A 74 -3.02 -7.52 -0.22
CA GLN A 74 -2.78 -6.99 1.12
C GLN A 74 -3.85 -7.53 2.07
N PHE A 75 -3.46 -7.95 3.28
CA PHE A 75 -4.42 -8.41 4.30
C PHE A 75 -4.81 -7.29 5.26
N ILE A 76 -6.04 -7.34 5.76
CA ILE A 76 -6.54 -6.40 6.78
C ILE A 76 -5.69 -6.42 8.05
N GLY A 77 -5.16 -7.59 8.43
CA GLY A 77 -4.27 -7.73 9.60
C GLY A 77 -2.99 -6.90 9.52
N MET A 78 -2.63 -6.38 8.34
CA MET A 78 -1.42 -5.59 8.12
C MET A 78 -1.65 -4.08 8.28
N LEU A 79 -2.89 -3.65 8.57
CA LEU A 79 -3.30 -2.24 8.55
C LEU A 79 -3.31 -1.56 9.92
N GLU A 80 -2.97 -2.27 10.99
CA GLU A 80 -2.88 -1.69 12.32
C GLU A 80 -2.02 -0.41 12.32
N GLY A 81 -2.61 0.70 12.77
CA GLY A 81 -1.97 2.01 12.82
C GLY A 81 -1.69 2.66 11.47
N LYS A 82 -2.34 2.20 10.38
CA LYS A 82 -2.20 2.77 9.03
C LYS A 82 -3.47 3.48 8.58
N SER A 83 -3.34 4.30 7.54
CA SER A 83 -4.47 4.88 6.82
C SER A 83 -4.62 4.24 5.45
N VAL A 84 -5.85 4.15 4.96
CA VAL A 84 -6.22 3.66 3.63
C VAL A 84 -7.10 4.70 2.96
N LEU A 85 -6.67 5.16 1.79
CA LEU A 85 -7.42 6.06 0.93
C LEU A 85 -7.80 5.32 -0.35
N THR A 86 -9.08 5.38 -0.69
CA THR A 86 -9.69 4.74 -1.88
C THR A 86 -10.16 5.80 -2.87
N VAL A 87 -10.66 5.38 -4.04
CA VAL A 87 -11.13 6.34 -5.06
C VAL A 87 -12.30 7.20 -4.55
N GLU A 88 -13.11 6.68 -3.63
CA GLU A 88 -14.21 7.38 -2.98
C GLU A 88 -13.75 8.54 -2.10
N TYR A 89 -12.53 8.46 -1.54
CA TYR A 89 -11.96 9.53 -0.71
C TYR A 89 -11.76 10.83 -1.50
N LEU A 90 -11.47 10.72 -2.80
CA LEU A 90 -11.19 11.87 -3.66
C LEU A 90 -12.41 12.75 -3.94
N GLN A 91 -13.61 12.28 -3.61
CA GLN A 91 -14.82 13.08 -3.77
C GLN A 91 -14.80 14.26 -2.78
N ALA A 92 -14.95 15.47 -3.31
CA ALA A 92 -15.06 16.67 -2.50
C ALA A 92 -16.47 16.79 -1.89
N PRO A 93 -16.63 17.60 -0.82
CA PRO A 93 -17.94 18.11 -0.43
C PRO A 93 -18.66 18.75 -1.63
N GLY A 94 -19.94 18.43 -1.83
CA GLY A 94 -20.73 18.96 -2.95
C GLY A 94 -20.49 18.27 -4.30
N GLY A 95 -19.74 17.16 -4.33
CA GLY A 95 -19.61 16.32 -5.52
C GLY A 95 -18.58 16.79 -6.55
N ARG A 96 -17.73 17.78 -6.22
CA ARG A 96 -16.62 18.17 -7.10
C ARG A 96 -15.60 17.04 -7.19
N LEU A 97 -15.01 16.87 -8.37
CA LEU A 97 -13.95 15.90 -8.62
C LEU A 97 -12.60 16.44 -8.17
N HIS A 98 -11.74 15.56 -7.71
CA HIS A 98 -10.32 15.88 -7.51
C HIS A 98 -9.65 16.14 -8.88
N PRO A 99 -8.62 17.01 -9.00
CA PRO A 99 -7.89 17.25 -10.25
C PRO A 99 -7.53 15.99 -11.04
N VAL A 100 -7.04 14.96 -10.35
CA VAL A 100 -6.71 13.65 -10.96
C VAL A 100 -7.92 13.00 -11.62
N GLN A 101 -9.11 13.08 -11.01
CA GLN A 101 -10.34 12.55 -11.59
C GLN A 101 -10.84 13.44 -12.74
N GLN A 102 -10.77 14.76 -12.58
CA GLN A 102 -11.23 15.71 -13.60
C GLN A 102 -10.39 15.58 -14.88
N ALA A 103 -9.07 15.49 -14.77
CA ALA A 103 -8.17 15.30 -15.90
C ALA A 103 -8.49 14.01 -16.68
N MET A 104 -8.83 12.92 -15.98
CA MET A 104 -9.23 11.66 -16.62
C MET A 104 -10.54 11.79 -17.41
N VAL A 105 -11.45 12.67 -17.00
CA VAL A 105 -12.70 12.96 -17.71
C VAL A 105 -12.41 13.79 -18.96
N ASP A 106 -11.72 14.91 -18.80
CA ASP A 106 -11.51 15.91 -19.85
C ASP A 106 -10.61 15.39 -20.98
N GLU A 107 -9.56 14.63 -20.62
CA GLU A 107 -8.62 14.06 -21.59
C GLU A 107 -9.07 12.68 -22.12
N HIS A 108 -10.32 12.29 -21.87
CA HIS A 108 -10.89 11.01 -22.33
C HIS A 108 -10.10 9.77 -21.87
N GLY A 109 -9.51 9.84 -20.67
CA GLY A 109 -8.74 8.78 -20.03
C GLY A 109 -9.56 7.56 -19.58
N SER A 110 -10.88 7.55 -19.82
CA SER A 110 -11.77 6.46 -19.43
C SER A 110 -12.72 6.05 -20.57
N GLN A 111 -12.86 4.75 -20.79
CA GLN A 111 -13.84 4.16 -21.71
C GLN A 111 -14.77 3.20 -20.95
N CYS A 112 -14.36 1.94 -20.75
CA CYS A 112 -15.16 0.98 -19.98
C CYS A 112 -15.22 1.31 -18.48
N GLY A 113 -14.37 2.21 -17.99
CA GLY A 113 -14.33 2.67 -16.60
C GLY A 113 -13.73 1.69 -15.59
N PHE A 114 -13.51 0.42 -15.93
CA PHE A 114 -13.14 -0.60 -14.93
C PHE A 114 -11.76 -0.38 -14.31
N CYS A 115 -10.75 -0.05 -15.11
CA CYS A 115 -9.39 0.21 -14.62
C CYS A 115 -9.21 1.62 -14.07
N THR A 116 -10.13 2.55 -14.37
CA THR A 116 -9.99 3.98 -14.06
C THR A 116 -9.73 4.26 -12.57
N PRO A 117 -10.42 3.63 -11.60
CA PRO A 117 -10.09 3.80 -10.19
C PRO A 117 -8.64 3.50 -9.84
N GLY A 118 -8.08 2.43 -10.41
CA GLY A 118 -6.69 2.04 -10.18
C GLY A 118 -5.69 3.08 -10.69
N PHE A 119 -5.91 3.59 -11.91
CA PHE A 119 -5.10 4.67 -12.48
C PHE A 119 -5.21 5.95 -11.65
N VAL A 120 -6.44 6.34 -11.28
CA VAL A 120 -6.69 7.52 -10.45
C VAL A 120 -5.95 7.42 -9.13
N MET A 121 -5.94 6.27 -8.45
CA MET A 121 -5.24 6.13 -7.17
C MET A 121 -3.71 6.10 -7.31
N SER A 122 -3.17 5.53 -8.39
CA SER A 122 -1.71 5.60 -8.67
C SER A 122 -1.27 7.05 -8.91
N LEU A 123 -2.02 7.79 -9.74
CA LEU A 123 -1.76 9.21 -10.01
C LEU A 123 -1.98 10.09 -8.77
N TYR A 124 -2.99 9.79 -7.98
CA TYR A 124 -3.22 10.50 -6.72
C TYR A 124 -2.07 10.30 -5.73
N ALA A 125 -1.55 9.08 -5.58
CA ALA A 125 -0.38 8.82 -4.73
C ALA A 125 0.84 9.65 -5.17
N ALA A 126 1.10 9.70 -6.49
CA ALA A 126 2.16 10.51 -7.06
C ALA A 126 1.93 12.01 -6.85
N TYR A 127 0.68 12.48 -7.00
CA TYR A 127 0.28 13.88 -6.84
C TYR A 127 0.55 14.39 -5.42
N ILE A 128 0.04 13.68 -4.40
CA ILE A 128 0.23 14.09 -3.00
C ILE A 128 1.68 13.92 -2.52
N SER A 129 2.46 13.06 -3.18
CA SER A 129 3.89 12.90 -2.92
C SER A 129 4.76 13.93 -3.66
N GLY A 130 4.16 14.81 -4.47
CA GLY A 130 4.90 15.81 -5.25
C GLY A 130 5.78 15.22 -6.35
N GLN A 131 5.46 14.02 -6.86
CA GLN A 131 6.18 13.43 -7.98
C GLN A 131 5.90 14.20 -9.28
N PRO A 132 6.87 14.24 -10.22
CA PRO A 132 6.66 14.87 -11.51
C PRO A 132 5.46 14.22 -12.23
N MET A 133 4.68 15.06 -12.91
CA MET A 133 3.52 14.66 -13.71
C MET A 133 3.75 14.93 -15.20
N ASP A 134 4.99 14.85 -15.67
CA ASP A 134 5.36 15.05 -17.07
C ASP A 134 5.34 13.74 -17.88
N ALA A 135 5.48 13.85 -19.20
CA ALA A 135 5.47 12.69 -20.09
C ALA A 135 6.56 11.66 -19.79
N ASP A 136 7.70 12.09 -19.24
CA ASP A 136 8.85 11.22 -18.93
C ASP A 136 8.59 10.36 -17.70
N SER A 137 7.82 10.87 -16.73
CA SER A 137 7.40 10.11 -15.54
C SER A 137 6.30 9.07 -15.81
N ALA A 138 5.55 9.24 -16.90
CA ALA A 138 4.35 8.45 -17.19
C ALA A 138 4.59 6.92 -17.25
N PRO A 139 5.64 6.42 -17.93
CA PRO A 139 5.90 4.98 -17.98
C PRO A 139 6.10 4.37 -16.58
N ASP A 140 6.73 5.11 -15.66
CA ASP A 140 7.02 4.60 -14.31
C ASP A 140 5.79 4.67 -13.40
N LEU A 141 5.05 5.79 -13.45
CA LEU A 141 3.85 5.99 -12.64
C LEU A 141 2.71 5.04 -13.02
N LEU A 142 2.61 4.70 -14.31
CA LEU A 142 1.50 3.94 -14.87
C LEU A 142 1.82 2.46 -15.14
N ALA A 143 3.09 2.03 -15.05
CA ALA A 143 3.52 0.66 -15.36
C ALA A 143 2.72 -0.43 -14.63
N GLY A 144 2.25 -0.14 -13.41
CA GLY A 144 1.50 -1.07 -12.58
C GLY A 144 -0.01 -1.13 -12.85
N ASN A 145 -0.50 -0.44 -13.87
CA ASN A 145 -1.92 -0.33 -14.17
C ASN A 145 -2.21 -0.76 -15.61
N LEU A 146 -3.07 -1.75 -15.79
CA LEU A 146 -3.42 -2.26 -17.11
C LEU A 146 -4.74 -1.69 -17.61
N CYS A 147 -4.72 -1.14 -18.83
CA CYS A 147 -5.92 -0.76 -19.57
C CYS A 147 -6.01 -1.51 -20.89
N ARG A 148 -7.19 -2.09 -21.17
CA ARG A 148 -7.45 -2.80 -22.44
C ARG A 148 -8.17 -1.96 -23.49
N CYS A 149 -8.67 -0.78 -23.13
CA CYS A 149 -9.57 0.00 -23.98
C CYS A 149 -8.93 1.28 -24.55
N THR A 150 -8.20 2.05 -23.73
CA THR A 150 -7.80 3.43 -24.11
C THR A 150 -6.54 3.50 -24.96
N GLY A 151 -5.71 2.45 -24.98
CA GLY A 151 -4.39 2.52 -25.60
C GLY A 151 -3.40 3.43 -24.87
N TYR A 152 -3.67 3.79 -23.60
CA TYR A 152 -2.85 4.61 -22.70
C TYR A 152 -2.65 6.09 -23.06
N GLY A 153 -2.62 6.47 -24.34
CA GLY A 153 -2.39 7.86 -24.77
C GLY A 153 -3.27 8.90 -24.03
N PRO A 154 -4.61 8.73 -23.99
CA PRO A 154 -5.50 9.62 -23.24
C PRO A 154 -5.23 9.66 -21.72
N ILE A 155 -4.75 8.56 -21.13
CA ILE A 155 -4.41 8.50 -19.70
C ILE A 155 -3.12 9.28 -19.42
N MET A 156 -2.13 9.18 -20.29
CA MET A 156 -0.88 9.94 -20.18
C MET A 156 -1.13 11.45 -20.39
N ALA A 157 -2.03 11.81 -21.31
CA ALA A 157 -2.51 13.17 -21.48
C ALA A 157 -3.19 13.68 -20.18
N ALA A 158 -4.09 12.89 -19.59
CA ALA A 158 -4.72 13.20 -18.31
C ALA A 158 -3.69 13.47 -17.22
N GLN A 159 -2.70 12.58 -17.04
CA GLN A 159 -1.62 12.78 -16.07
C GLN A 159 -0.91 14.13 -16.26
N THR A 160 -0.54 14.46 -17.50
CA THR A 160 0.18 15.70 -17.81
C THR A 160 -0.69 16.94 -17.57
N ALA A 161 -2.00 16.81 -17.77
CA ALA A 161 -2.96 17.89 -17.55
C ALA A 161 -3.27 18.17 -16.08
N ILE A 162 -2.95 17.27 -15.12
CA ILE A 162 -3.32 17.42 -13.70
C ILE A 162 -2.89 18.78 -13.12
N GLY A 163 -1.69 19.24 -13.46
CA GLY A 163 -1.15 20.52 -12.97
C GLY A 163 -1.88 21.76 -13.48
N ASN A 164 -2.73 21.64 -14.50
CA ASN A 164 -3.51 22.74 -15.06
C ASN A 164 -4.81 23.01 -14.29
N TYR A 165 -5.19 22.10 -13.38
CA TYR A 165 -6.39 22.24 -12.58
C TYR A 165 -6.09 22.94 -11.24
N PRO A 166 -7.04 23.71 -10.69
CA PRO A 166 -6.89 24.29 -9.36
C PRO A 166 -6.62 23.22 -8.30
N ALA A 167 -5.66 23.48 -7.42
CA ALA A 167 -5.41 22.61 -6.29
C ALA A 167 -6.67 22.53 -5.38
N PRO A 168 -7.01 21.34 -4.87
CA PRO A 168 -8.16 21.15 -4.00
C PRO A 168 -7.99 21.90 -2.67
N ASP A 169 -8.95 22.74 -2.32
CA ASP A 169 -8.95 23.57 -1.09
C ASP A 169 -9.22 22.75 0.20
N TRP A 170 -9.59 21.47 0.08
CA TRP A 170 -9.86 20.58 1.20
C TRP A 170 -8.71 19.62 1.54
N GLU A 171 -7.74 19.45 0.63
CA GLU A 171 -6.79 18.34 0.70
C GLU A 171 -5.80 18.50 1.86
N ALA A 172 -5.23 19.69 2.01
CA ALA A 172 -4.28 19.99 3.08
C ALA A 172 -4.87 19.72 4.47
N ALA A 173 -6.14 20.10 4.70
CA ALA A 173 -6.81 19.87 5.96
C ALA A 173 -7.03 18.37 6.24
N ARG A 174 -7.37 17.57 5.22
CA ARG A 174 -7.56 16.13 5.38
C ARG A 174 -6.26 15.37 5.61
N LEU A 175 -5.18 15.76 4.94
CA LEU A 175 -3.83 15.19 5.16
C LEU A 175 -3.29 15.54 6.54
N GLU A 176 -3.58 16.74 7.04
CA GLU A 176 -3.23 17.14 8.40
C GLU A 176 -4.02 16.35 9.46
N GLU A 177 -5.32 16.10 9.24
CA GLU A 177 -6.10 15.19 10.08
C GLU A 177 -5.57 13.75 10.06
N GLU A 178 -5.15 13.28 8.87
CA GLU A 178 -4.53 11.98 8.72
C GLU A 178 -3.25 11.86 9.53
N HIS A 179 -2.37 12.86 9.46
CA HIS A 179 -1.13 12.92 10.22
C HIS A 179 -1.39 12.86 11.72
N ARG A 180 -2.30 13.69 12.24
CA ARG A 180 -2.68 13.66 13.65
C ARG A 180 -3.19 12.28 14.07
N TRP A 181 -4.11 11.71 13.29
CA TRP A 181 -4.66 10.39 13.60
C TRP A 181 -3.59 9.30 13.63
N LEU A 182 -2.68 9.28 12.65
CA LEU A 182 -1.58 8.32 12.59
C LEU A 182 -0.62 8.49 13.76
N THR A 183 -0.37 9.73 14.19
CA THR A 183 0.47 10.03 15.36
C THR A 183 -0.18 9.53 16.64
N ASP A 184 -1.48 9.79 16.83
CA ASP A 184 -2.23 9.40 18.02
C ASP A 184 -2.43 7.87 18.13
N ASN A 185 -2.39 7.17 16.99
CA ASN A 185 -2.60 5.71 16.89
C ASN A 185 -1.31 4.93 16.63
N ALA A 186 -0.13 5.55 16.81
CA ALA A 186 1.17 4.89 16.74
C ALA A 186 1.45 4.08 18.02
N HIS A 187 0.65 3.04 18.26
CA HIS A 187 0.75 2.21 19.46
C HIS A 187 1.90 1.19 19.34
N GLY A 188 2.62 0.98 20.45
CA GLY A 188 3.69 -0.01 20.59
C GLY A 188 3.21 -1.37 21.09
N GLU A 189 1.91 -1.63 21.14
CA GLU A 189 1.35 -2.89 21.65
C GLU A 189 1.29 -3.93 20.54
N THR A 190 1.62 -5.18 20.87
CA THR A 190 1.48 -6.30 19.94
C THR A 190 -0.01 -6.62 19.73
N VAL A 191 -0.41 -6.83 18.47
CA VAL A 191 -1.75 -7.35 18.16
C VAL A 191 -1.68 -8.87 18.13
N ASP A 192 -2.56 -9.53 18.87
CA ASP A 192 -2.66 -10.99 18.93
C ASP A 192 -4.13 -11.38 19.08
N PHE A 193 -4.69 -12.02 18.07
CA PHE A 193 -6.03 -12.60 18.17
C PHE A 193 -6.19 -13.85 17.31
N ILE A 194 -7.19 -14.65 17.70
CA ILE A 194 -7.66 -15.81 16.95
C ILE A 194 -9.05 -15.48 16.41
N ALA A 195 -9.24 -15.68 15.12
CA ALA A 195 -10.52 -15.52 14.45
C ALA A 195 -10.65 -16.56 13.35
N HIS A 196 -11.84 -17.17 13.22
CA HIS A 196 -12.14 -18.17 12.18
C HIS A 196 -11.14 -19.34 12.12
N GLY A 197 -10.59 -19.75 13.27
CA GLY A 197 -9.61 -20.84 13.37
C GLY A 197 -8.20 -20.47 12.87
N GLN A 198 -7.92 -19.18 12.67
CA GLN A 198 -6.61 -18.64 12.28
C GLN A 198 -6.12 -17.63 13.32
N ARG A 199 -4.82 -17.49 13.48
CA ARG A 199 -4.20 -16.52 14.40
C ARG A 199 -3.45 -15.44 13.64
N LEU A 200 -3.62 -14.19 14.05
CA LEU A 200 -2.78 -13.07 13.66
C LEU A 200 -1.90 -12.67 14.84
N LEU A 201 -0.60 -12.57 14.60
CA LEU A 201 0.38 -11.97 15.48
C LEU A 201 1.02 -10.81 14.74
N SER A 202 0.95 -9.60 15.29
CA SER A 202 1.60 -8.40 14.73
C SER A 202 2.44 -7.72 15.81
N PRO A 203 3.68 -8.20 16.03
CA PRO A 203 4.61 -7.61 16.99
C PRO A 203 4.95 -6.15 16.64
N ALA A 204 5.20 -5.34 17.67
CA ALA A 204 5.55 -3.92 17.52
C ALA A 204 7.05 -3.62 17.70
N SER A 205 7.85 -4.62 18.10
CA SER A 205 9.29 -4.51 18.30
C SER A 205 10.00 -5.81 17.89
N ILE A 206 11.33 -5.76 17.77
CA ILE A 206 12.12 -6.95 17.45
C ILE A 206 12.09 -8.01 18.57
N ASP A 207 12.00 -7.57 19.82
CA ASP A 207 11.90 -8.46 20.99
C ASP A 207 10.54 -9.16 21.02
N ASP A 208 9.46 -8.41 20.76
CA ASP A 208 8.12 -8.96 20.64
C ASP A 208 8.05 -9.98 19.49
N LEU A 209 8.71 -9.68 18.36
CA LEU A 209 8.81 -10.60 17.23
C LEU A 209 9.51 -11.90 17.64
N ALA A 210 10.67 -11.81 18.30
CA ALA A 210 11.42 -12.98 18.75
C ALA A 210 10.61 -13.83 19.73
N ALA A 211 9.92 -13.20 20.69
CA ALA A 211 9.06 -13.89 21.65
C ALA A 211 7.87 -14.59 20.96
N CYS A 212 7.20 -13.91 20.02
CA CYS A 212 6.10 -14.49 19.26
C CYS A 212 6.55 -15.68 18.40
N TYR A 213 7.68 -15.56 17.71
CA TYR A 213 8.20 -16.60 16.82
C TYR A 213 8.72 -17.82 17.59
N ALA A 214 9.36 -17.63 18.75
CA ALA A 214 9.85 -18.72 19.59
C ALA A 214 8.72 -19.68 20.03
N VAL A 215 7.51 -19.16 20.25
CA VAL A 215 6.32 -19.94 20.63
C VAL A 215 5.53 -20.44 19.41
N ASN A 216 5.70 -19.81 18.24
CA ASN A 216 5.00 -20.15 17.00
C ASN A 216 6.00 -20.32 15.84
N PRO A 217 6.92 -21.32 15.90
CA PRO A 217 7.99 -21.46 14.91
C PRO A 217 7.48 -21.80 13.50
N ASP A 218 6.28 -22.36 13.39
CA ASP A 218 5.62 -22.68 12.12
C ASP A 218 4.77 -21.52 11.57
N ALA A 219 4.75 -20.36 12.24
CA ALA A 219 4.02 -19.20 11.78
C ALA A 219 4.55 -18.71 10.43
N VAL A 220 3.64 -18.39 9.52
CA VAL A 220 4.01 -17.79 8.23
C VAL A 220 4.38 -16.34 8.47
N LEU A 221 5.66 -16.01 8.26
CA LEU A 221 6.15 -14.64 8.31
C LEU A 221 5.61 -13.84 7.11
N VAL A 222 5.00 -12.70 7.39
CA VAL A 222 4.41 -11.84 6.35
C VAL A 222 4.92 -10.41 6.51
N ALA A 223 5.67 -9.93 5.53
CA ALA A 223 6.07 -8.53 5.41
C ALA A 223 5.14 -7.78 4.45
N GLY A 224 5.45 -7.77 3.16
CA GLY A 224 4.65 -7.09 2.13
C GLY A 224 3.49 -7.89 1.53
N ALA A 225 3.36 -9.17 1.88
CA ALA A 225 2.39 -10.12 1.32
C ALA A 225 2.39 -10.29 -0.21
N THR A 226 3.36 -9.75 -0.95
CA THR A 226 3.39 -9.82 -2.42
C THR A 226 3.58 -11.23 -2.98
N ASP A 227 4.17 -12.15 -2.20
CA ASP A 227 4.20 -13.59 -2.49
C ASP A 227 3.12 -14.35 -1.71
N VAL A 228 3.09 -14.17 -0.38
CA VAL A 228 2.18 -14.90 0.52
C VAL A 228 0.70 -14.64 0.19
N GLY A 229 0.37 -13.43 -0.27
CA GLY A 229 -0.96 -13.08 -0.77
C GLY A 229 -1.41 -13.99 -1.90
N LEU A 230 -0.52 -14.36 -2.83
CA LEU A 230 -0.82 -15.26 -3.95
C LEU A 230 -1.10 -16.69 -3.48
N ARG A 231 -0.49 -17.12 -2.37
CA ARG A 231 -0.80 -18.41 -1.75
C ARG A 231 -2.28 -18.47 -1.33
N VAL A 232 -2.84 -17.34 -0.90
CA VAL A 232 -4.26 -17.23 -0.53
C VAL A 232 -5.13 -17.00 -1.77
N THR A 233 -4.81 -16.01 -2.60
CA THR A 233 -5.71 -15.57 -3.69
C THR A 233 -5.69 -16.49 -4.91
N LYS A 234 -4.56 -17.15 -5.20
CA LYS A 234 -4.40 -18.02 -6.37
C LYS A 234 -4.27 -19.50 -6.02
N ALA A 235 -3.51 -19.82 -4.98
CA ALA A 235 -3.36 -21.21 -4.55
C ALA A 235 -4.42 -21.64 -3.52
N HIS A 236 -5.31 -20.74 -3.09
CA HIS A 236 -6.39 -21.00 -2.14
C HIS A 236 -5.94 -21.69 -0.85
N ARG A 237 -4.71 -21.41 -0.41
CA ARG A 237 -4.14 -21.94 0.82
C ARG A 237 -4.71 -21.20 2.02
N LYS A 238 -5.02 -21.95 3.07
CA LYS A 238 -5.28 -21.40 4.39
C LYS A 238 -3.95 -21.21 5.12
N LEU A 239 -3.79 -20.07 5.78
CA LEU A 239 -2.64 -19.78 6.63
C LEU A 239 -3.13 -19.85 8.07
N GLU A 240 -2.65 -20.82 8.85
CA GLU A 240 -3.13 -21.06 10.21
C GLU A 240 -2.69 -19.94 11.16
N THR A 241 -1.40 -19.61 11.15
CA THR A 241 -0.83 -18.51 11.95
C THR A 241 -0.05 -17.57 11.05
N ILE A 242 -0.39 -16.29 11.07
CA ILE A 242 0.35 -15.21 10.39
C ILE A 242 1.13 -14.43 11.44
N LEU A 243 2.43 -14.25 11.21
CA LEU A 243 3.28 -13.34 11.98
C LEU A 243 3.66 -12.14 11.09
N HIS A 244 2.97 -11.03 11.26
CA HIS A 244 3.12 -9.82 10.48
C HIS A 244 4.31 -8.97 10.95
N LEU A 245 5.25 -8.69 10.05
CA LEU A 245 6.52 -8.01 10.35
C LEU A 245 6.45 -6.49 10.16
N GLY A 246 5.40 -5.95 9.55
CA GLY A 246 5.37 -4.57 9.06
C GLY A 246 5.37 -3.48 10.14
N ARG A 247 5.21 -3.84 11.42
CA ARG A 247 5.28 -2.93 12.57
C ARG A 247 6.63 -2.95 13.30
N VAL A 248 7.53 -3.86 12.96
CA VAL A 248 8.86 -3.97 13.56
C VAL A 248 9.80 -3.00 12.87
N ARG A 249 9.91 -1.77 13.40
CA ARG A 249 10.67 -0.66 12.78
C ARG A 249 12.16 -0.94 12.67
N GLU A 250 12.71 -1.74 13.57
CA GLU A 250 14.11 -2.17 13.59
C GLU A 250 14.49 -2.94 12.32
N LEU A 251 13.53 -3.64 11.69
CA LEU A 251 13.73 -4.32 10.40
C LEU A 251 13.70 -3.38 9.20
N GLN A 252 13.34 -2.11 9.37
CA GLN A 252 13.08 -1.16 8.28
C GLN A 252 14.16 -0.07 8.20
N THR A 253 15.37 -0.38 8.67
CA THR A 253 16.49 0.56 8.72
C THR A 253 17.39 0.44 7.50
N ILE A 254 17.95 1.56 7.06
CA ILE A 254 19.00 1.63 6.05
C ILE A 254 20.19 2.37 6.67
N GLN A 255 21.38 1.76 6.64
CA GLN A 255 22.58 2.34 7.26
C GLN A 255 23.77 2.27 6.30
N ARG A 256 24.48 3.39 6.17
CA ARG A 256 25.76 3.49 5.45
C ARG A 256 26.87 3.69 6.47
N ASP A 257 27.79 2.74 6.58
CA ASP A 257 28.95 2.84 7.47
C ASP A 257 30.18 2.17 6.85
N GLN A 258 31.34 2.82 6.94
CA GLN A 258 32.65 2.29 6.51
C GLN A 258 32.65 1.60 5.12
N GLY A 259 31.95 2.19 4.14
CA GLY A 259 31.85 1.64 2.78
C GLY A 259 30.92 0.43 2.65
N LYS A 260 30.11 0.13 3.66
CA LYS A 260 29.08 -0.91 3.65
C LYS A 260 27.70 -0.27 3.69
N LEU A 261 26.78 -0.85 2.93
CA LEU A 261 25.36 -0.55 2.99
C LEU A 261 24.66 -1.73 3.68
N THR A 262 24.00 -1.46 4.80
CA THR A 262 23.15 -2.44 5.50
C THR A 262 21.70 -2.06 5.27
N ILE A 263 20.92 -2.99 4.74
CA ILE A 263 19.49 -2.82 4.47
C ILE A 263 18.73 -3.83 5.32
N GLY A 264 17.82 -3.35 6.17
CA GLY A 264 16.96 -4.21 6.97
C GLY A 264 16.00 -5.05 6.13
N ALA A 265 15.65 -6.25 6.59
CA ALA A 265 14.80 -7.20 5.87
C ALA A 265 13.37 -6.68 5.58
N GLY A 266 12.90 -5.73 6.38
CA GLY A 266 11.59 -5.09 6.25
C GLY A 266 11.59 -3.84 5.37
N VAL A 267 12.76 -3.38 4.87
CA VAL A 267 12.83 -2.24 3.95
C VAL A 267 12.11 -2.59 2.64
N THR A 268 11.23 -1.70 2.19
CA THR A 268 10.51 -1.89 0.92
C THR A 268 11.47 -1.90 -0.25
N LEU A 269 11.09 -2.58 -1.32
CA LEU A 269 11.85 -2.58 -2.57
C LEU A 269 12.01 -1.16 -3.12
N THR A 270 10.97 -0.32 -3.03
CA THR A 270 11.04 1.10 -3.43
C THR A 270 12.11 1.86 -2.65
N ASP A 271 12.12 1.76 -1.32
CA ASP A 271 13.06 2.50 -0.47
C ASP A 271 14.49 1.98 -0.62
N ALA A 272 14.68 0.66 -0.72
CA ALA A 272 15.97 0.06 -0.98
C ALA A 272 16.54 0.48 -2.34
N MET A 273 15.71 0.48 -3.39
CA MET A 273 16.14 0.86 -4.74
C MET A 273 16.66 2.29 -4.79
N ALA A 274 15.98 3.24 -4.15
CA ALA A 274 16.40 4.65 -4.14
C ALA A 274 17.86 4.83 -3.69
N ILE A 275 18.32 3.99 -2.76
CA ILE A 275 19.70 4.01 -2.23
C ILE A 275 20.66 3.16 -3.06
N ILE A 276 20.19 2.03 -3.60
CA ILE A 276 21.01 1.11 -4.40
C ILE A 276 21.40 1.74 -5.74
N VAL A 277 20.48 2.46 -6.40
CA VAL A 277 20.75 3.06 -7.72
C VAL A 277 21.83 4.15 -7.67
N GLU A 278 22.02 4.81 -6.53
CA GLU A 278 23.12 5.75 -6.31
C GLU A 278 24.49 5.06 -6.35
N ILE A 279 24.55 3.80 -5.91
CA ILE A 279 25.79 3.01 -5.82
C ILE A 279 26.04 2.22 -7.10
N PHE A 280 24.97 1.66 -7.68
CA PHE A 280 25.00 0.83 -8.88
C PHE A 280 24.00 1.34 -9.93
N PRO A 281 24.36 2.39 -10.70
CA PRO A 281 23.45 2.99 -11.68
C PRO A 281 22.94 2.02 -12.75
N ASP A 282 23.79 1.11 -13.23
CA ASP A 282 23.40 0.09 -14.22
C ASP A 282 22.34 -0.87 -13.68
N PHE A 283 22.44 -1.20 -12.38
CA PHE A 283 21.41 -1.99 -11.71
C PHE A 283 20.10 -1.22 -11.56
N GLY A 284 20.17 0.11 -11.45
CA GLY A 284 19.01 0.99 -11.43
C GLY A 284 18.13 0.89 -12.66
N GLU A 285 18.70 0.88 -13.87
CA GLU A 285 17.89 0.75 -15.09
C GLU A 285 17.25 -0.64 -15.20
N MET A 286 17.93 -1.70 -14.74
CA MET A 286 17.36 -3.04 -14.69
C MET A 286 16.19 -3.09 -13.69
N ILE A 287 16.40 -2.56 -12.49
CA ILE A 287 15.44 -2.69 -11.39
C ILE A 287 14.23 -1.77 -11.56
N ARG A 288 14.34 -0.70 -12.35
CA ARG A 288 13.20 0.13 -12.78
C ARG A 288 12.08 -0.71 -13.42
N ARG A 289 12.46 -1.79 -14.11
CA ARG A 289 11.57 -2.74 -14.79
C ARG A 289 11.09 -3.89 -13.90
N PHE A 290 11.51 -3.91 -12.63
CA PHE A 290 11.19 -4.98 -11.68
C PHE A 290 9.89 -4.69 -10.93
N GLY A 291 8.83 -5.42 -11.28
CA GLY A 291 7.52 -5.32 -10.63
C GLY A 291 6.82 -3.96 -10.87
N ALA A 292 5.55 -3.91 -10.52
CA ALA A 292 4.81 -2.65 -10.46
C ALA A 292 5.24 -1.80 -9.27
N VAL A 293 5.07 -0.47 -9.34
CA VAL A 293 5.30 0.44 -8.19
C VAL A 293 4.52 -0.03 -6.96
N GLN A 294 3.28 -0.47 -7.15
CA GLN A 294 2.41 -0.99 -6.09
C GLN A 294 2.99 -2.23 -5.40
N VAL A 295 3.59 -3.13 -6.17
CA VAL A 295 4.25 -4.33 -5.66
C VAL A 295 5.54 -3.94 -4.94
N ARG A 296 6.35 -3.02 -5.49
CA ARG A 296 7.60 -2.55 -4.86
C ARG A 296 7.37 -1.77 -3.57
N ASN A 297 6.26 -1.04 -3.48
CA ASN A 297 5.87 -0.28 -2.30
C ASN A 297 5.45 -1.16 -1.12
N ALA A 298 5.08 -2.42 -1.35
CA ALA A 298 4.71 -3.38 -0.31
C ALA A 298 5.80 -4.43 -0.09
N GLY A 299 6.32 -5.02 -1.18
CA GLY A 299 7.36 -6.04 -1.14
C GLY A 299 8.63 -5.54 -0.48
N THR A 300 9.29 -6.40 0.31
CA THR A 300 10.50 -6.04 1.06
C THR A 300 11.71 -6.82 0.58
N ILE A 301 12.91 -6.30 0.83
CA ILE A 301 14.17 -6.96 0.46
C ILE A 301 14.27 -8.36 1.09
N GLY A 302 14.00 -8.48 2.39
CA GLY A 302 14.04 -9.78 3.07
C GLY A 302 12.99 -10.75 2.53
N GLY A 303 11.79 -10.25 2.21
CA GLY A 303 10.76 -11.06 1.58
C GLY A 303 11.17 -11.55 0.18
N ASN A 304 11.88 -10.74 -0.60
CA ASN A 304 12.36 -11.16 -1.91
C ASN A 304 13.50 -12.18 -1.84
N ILE A 305 14.38 -12.10 -0.83
CA ILE A 305 15.48 -13.06 -0.65
C ILE A 305 15.00 -14.40 -0.11
N ALA A 306 13.98 -14.39 0.77
CA ALA A 306 13.52 -15.59 1.47
C ALA A 306 12.54 -16.47 0.68
N ASN A 307 11.94 -15.95 -0.41
CA ASN A 307 11.00 -16.69 -1.27
C ASN A 307 11.72 -17.23 -2.51
#